data_AF-A0A2N6NEQ7-F1
#
_entry.id   AF-A0A2N6NEQ7-F1
#
_cell.length_a   1.000
_cell.length_b   1.000
_cell.length_c   1.000
_cell.angle_alpha   90.00
_cell.angle_beta   90.00
_cell.angle_gamma   90.00
#
_symmetry.space_group_name_H-M   'P 1'
#
loop_
_entity.id
_entity.type
_entity.pdbx_description
1 polymer ?
#
loop_
_entity_poly.entity_id
_entity_poly.type
_entity_poly.pdbx_seq_one_letter_code
_entity_poly.pdbx_strand_id
1 'polypeptide(L)'
;MMLTPAAAVHRSQVLRMIEPELRMAEWAEDIFSVLRVQLDDQSKPLPDDILLSMVLLISLEKSSPSTFGANIPWQKHLNLTRSLVDKRVRSMRAKDEKDEELSFIFSWFSYLDAMGQVSLSPPIEDITPQTGPFDLLHRIAVDDEEEVDCVMGFTTCCGQLLVELASQIRTCSGPEGPDGATMQAALDLESRFKESMTKPVKVCRHVRKHKVDMRSLTEMDAANQAFHWAGIVYLRRRILRKGSGDEEVQDGVQRIWECIQHVKRARKLMEASWRDDKPWYSLIQDEYLG
;
A
#
# COMPACT_ATOMS: atom_id res chain seq x y z
N MET A 1 5.55 -17.57 9.71
CA MET A 1 7.00 -17.54 10.02
C MET A 1 7.55 -16.11 10.13
N MET A 2 7.21 -15.19 9.22
CA MET A 2 7.67 -13.79 9.28
C MET A 2 7.01 -12.86 10.32
N LEU A 3 5.94 -13.30 10.97
CA LEU A 3 5.20 -12.49 11.94
C LEU A 3 6.09 -12.03 13.11
N THR A 4 6.98 -12.89 13.59
CA THR A 4 7.88 -12.58 14.72
C THR A 4 8.92 -11.51 14.36
N PRO A 5 9.66 -11.62 13.24
CA PRO A 5 10.50 -10.52 12.73
C PRO A 5 9.73 -9.21 12.55
N ALA A 6 8.55 -9.25 11.90
CA ALA A 6 7.74 -8.06 11.64
C ALA A 6 7.30 -7.36 12.94
N ALA A 7 6.83 -8.13 13.92
CA ALA A 7 6.46 -7.61 15.23
C ALA A 7 7.67 -7.03 15.98
N ALA A 8 8.86 -7.65 15.87
CA ALA A 8 10.07 -7.18 16.53
C ALA A 8 10.55 -5.83 15.96
N VAL A 9 10.54 -5.65 14.64
CA VAL A 9 10.84 -4.35 13.99
C VAL A 9 9.87 -3.28 14.44
N HIS A 10 8.56 -3.54 14.26
CA HIS A 10 7.54 -2.58 14.63
C HIS A 10 7.65 -2.15 16.09
N ARG A 11 7.85 -3.11 17.01
CA ARG A 11 8.05 -2.83 18.43
C ARG A 11 9.30 -1.98 18.68
N SER A 12 10.41 -2.29 18.01
CA SER A 12 11.67 -1.55 18.16
C SER A 12 11.51 -0.11 17.71
N GLN A 13 10.83 0.12 16.58
CA GLN A 13 10.53 1.47 16.06
C GLN A 13 9.62 2.27 16.99
N VAL A 14 8.56 1.66 17.51
CA VAL A 14 7.64 2.29 18.48
C VAL A 14 8.39 2.68 19.76
N LEU A 15 9.26 1.81 20.25
CA LEU A 15 10.06 2.03 21.47
C LEU A 15 11.32 2.86 21.23
N ARG A 16 11.61 3.25 19.97
CA ARG A 16 12.84 3.94 19.55
C ARG A 16 14.12 3.20 19.99
N MET A 17 14.09 1.88 19.91
CA MET A 17 15.23 1.00 20.18
C MET A 17 15.89 0.54 18.87
N ILE A 18 17.13 0.07 18.99
CA ILE A 18 17.85 -0.56 17.87
C ILE A 18 17.10 -1.83 17.47
N GLU A 19 16.92 -2.03 16.17
CA GLU A 19 16.29 -3.21 15.62
C GLU A 19 17.20 -4.44 15.78
N PRO A 20 16.65 -5.63 16.08
CA PRO A 20 17.46 -6.82 16.35
C PRO A 20 17.94 -7.50 15.06
N GLU A 21 18.75 -6.80 14.25
CA GLU A 21 19.21 -7.20 12.91
C GLU A 21 19.71 -8.65 12.81
N LEU A 22 20.61 -9.07 13.71
CA LEU A 22 21.14 -10.44 13.74
C LEU A 22 20.04 -11.49 13.89
N ARG A 23 19.07 -11.22 14.77
CA ARG A 23 17.95 -12.14 15.02
C ARG A 23 16.98 -12.17 13.85
N MET A 24 16.84 -11.05 13.13
CA MET A 24 16.03 -10.98 11.92
C MET A 24 16.66 -11.75 10.77
N ALA A 25 17.99 -11.69 10.62
CA ALA A 25 18.72 -12.46 9.63
C ALA A 25 18.58 -13.98 9.88
N GLU A 26 18.71 -14.43 11.13
CA GLU A 26 18.48 -15.84 11.52
C GLU A 26 17.07 -16.31 11.12
N TRP A 27 16.04 -15.52 11.44
CA TRP A 27 14.66 -15.86 11.07
C TRP A 27 14.43 -15.89 9.55
N ALA A 28 15.13 -15.05 8.80
CA ALA A 28 14.99 -14.99 7.34
C ALA A 28 15.69 -16.15 6.62
N GLU A 29 16.80 -16.68 7.15
CA GLU A 29 17.47 -17.86 6.59
C GLU A 29 16.53 -19.06 6.48
N ASP A 30 15.82 -19.34 7.56
CA ASP A 30 14.87 -20.46 7.60
C ASP A 30 13.76 -20.26 6.54
N ILE A 31 13.32 -19.02 6.30
CA ILE A 31 12.29 -18.72 5.29
C ILE A 31 12.83 -18.89 3.88
N PHE A 32 14.03 -18.38 3.59
CA PHE A 32 14.63 -18.52 2.27
C PHE A 32 14.84 -19.99 1.91
N SER A 33 15.15 -20.86 2.88
CA SER A 33 15.26 -22.30 2.67
C SER A 33 13.92 -22.91 2.22
N VAL A 34 12.82 -22.57 2.90
CA VAL A 34 11.47 -23.05 2.58
C VAL A 34 11.00 -22.49 1.23
N LEU A 35 11.24 -21.21 0.98
CA LEU A 35 10.87 -20.55 -0.28
C LEU A 35 11.53 -21.21 -1.48
N ARG A 36 12.82 -21.56 -1.42
CA ARG A 36 13.51 -22.25 -2.53
C ARG A 36 12.82 -23.57 -2.88
N VAL A 37 12.55 -24.41 -1.87
CA VAL A 37 11.89 -25.71 -2.08
C VAL A 37 10.50 -25.57 -2.69
N GLN A 38 9.71 -24.60 -2.22
CA GLN A 38 8.34 -24.37 -2.72
C GLN A 38 8.30 -23.69 -4.08
N LEU A 39 9.31 -22.88 -4.42
CA LEU A 39 9.46 -22.26 -5.73
C LEU A 39 9.90 -23.27 -6.81
N ASP A 40 10.73 -24.25 -6.44
CA ASP A 40 11.21 -25.29 -7.36
C ASP A 40 10.11 -26.29 -7.75
N ASP A 41 9.12 -26.55 -6.88
CA ASP A 41 7.98 -27.43 -7.18
C ASP A 41 6.82 -26.65 -7.83
N GLN A 42 6.86 -26.53 -9.16
CA GLN A 42 5.80 -25.85 -9.93
C GLN A 42 4.46 -26.59 -9.93
N SER A 43 4.42 -27.87 -9.54
CA SER A 43 3.23 -28.72 -9.68
C SER A 43 2.20 -28.57 -8.56
N LYS A 44 2.62 -28.06 -7.39
CA LYS A 44 1.74 -27.90 -6.22
C LYS A 44 1.12 -26.50 -6.12
N PRO A 45 -0.14 -26.41 -5.61
CA PRO A 45 -0.74 -25.13 -5.29
C PRO A 45 0.12 -24.44 -4.22
N LEU A 46 0.28 -23.12 -4.37
CA LEU A 46 1.07 -22.32 -3.45
C LEU A 46 0.31 -22.16 -2.12
N PRO A 47 0.89 -22.51 -0.97
CA PRO A 47 0.29 -22.26 0.34
C PRO A 47 0.18 -20.76 0.68
N ASP A 48 -0.84 -20.38 1.46
CA ASP A 48 -1.12 -18.97 1.79
C ASP A 48 -0.11 -18.39 2.80
N ASP A 49 0.44 -19.22 3.68
CA ASP A 49 1.51 -18.87 4.62
C ASP A 49 2.81 -18.46 3.91
N ILE A 50 3.08 -19.02 2.73
CA ILE A 50 4.18 -18.63 1.86
C ILE A 50 3.95 -17.23 1.29
N LEU A 51 2.74 -16.95 0.77
CA LEU A 51 2.40 -15.61 0.27
C LEU A 51 2.47 -14.55 1.38
N LEU A 52 1.88 -14.84 2.54
CA LEU A 52 1.95 -13.96 3.71
C LEU A 52 3.40 -13.70 4.12
N SER A 53 4.25 -14.72 4.12
CA SER A 53 5.67 -14.58 4.46
C SER A 53 6.41 -13.68 3.47
N MET A 54 6.08 -13.75 2.17
CA MET A 54 6.65 -12.86 1.15
C MET A 54 6.17 -11.41 1.30
N VAL A 55 4.88 -11.19 1.58
CA VAL A 55 4.32 -9.85 1.85
C VAL A 55 4.98 -9.21 3.07
N LEU A 56 5.18 -9.99 4.14
CA LEU A 56 5.88 -9.53 5.34
C LEU A 56 7.36 -9.23 5.07
N LEU A 57 8.06 -10.07 4.28
CA LEU A 57 9.44 -9.82 3.84
C LEU A 57 9.58 -8.49 3.10
N ILE A 58 8.69 -8.23 2.13
CA ILE A 58 8.70 -6.96 1.40
C ILE A 58 8.47 -5.79 2.36
N SER A 59 7.50 -5.91 3.27
CA SER A 59 7.17 -4.86 4.24
C SER A 59 8.35 -4.54 5.14
N LEU A 60 9.03 -5.59 5.63
CA LEU A 60 10.21 -5.47 6.48
C LEU A 60 11.35 -4.78 5.74
N GLU A 61 11.75 -5.29 4.58
CA GLU A 61 12.86 -4.72 3.79
C GLU A 61 12.57 -3.28 3.33
N LYS A 62 11.30 -2.95 3.06
CA LYS A 62 10.88 -1.58 2.75
C LYS A 62 11.00 -0.65 3.96
N SER A 63 10.66 -1.13 5.15
CA SER A 63 10.68 -0.34 6.39
C SER A 63 12.07 -0.21 7.01
N SER A 64 12.90 -1.24 6.84
CA SER A 64 14.25 -1.33 7.37
C SER A 64 15.14 -2.00 6.32
N PRO A 65 15.73 -1.20 5.42
CA PRO A 65 16.58 -1.72 4.34
C PRO A 65 17.80 -2.46 4.89
N SER A 66 18.22 -3.51 4.18
CA SER A 66 19.36 -4.36 4.54
C SER A 66 19.19 -5.15 5.85
N THR A 67 17.95 -5.26 6.37
CA THR A 67 17.61 -6.02 7.60
C THR A 67 18.13 -7.46 7.57
N PHE A 68 18.21 -8.06 6.38
CA PHE A 68 18.60 -9.47 6.22
C PHE A 68 20.08 -9.66 5.87
N GLY A 69 20.92 -8.62 6.01
CA GLY A 69 22.37 -8.68 5.78
C GLY A 69 22.78 -8.84 4.30
N ALA A 70 21.85 -9.17 3.41
CA ALA A 70 22.02 -9.14 1.97
C ALA A 70 21.45 -7.83 1.42
N ASN A 71 22.21 -7.11 0.59
CA ASN A 71 21.74 -5.91 -0.11
C ASN A 71 20.81 -6.29 -1.29
N ILE A 72 19.71 -7.00 -0.99
CA ILE A 72 18.68 -7.34 -1.96
C ILE A 72 17.59 -6.27 -1.85
N PRO A 73 17.39 -5.43 -2.88
CA PRO A 73 16.36 -4.40 -2.83
C PRO A 73 14.97 -5.03 -2.66
N TRP A 74 14.11 -4.45 -1.82
CA TRP A 74 12.71 -4.90 -1.60
C TRP A 74 11.91 -5.04 -2.90
N GLN A 75 12.31 -4.33 -3.95
CA GLN A 75 11.77 -4.41 -5.30
C GLN A 75 11.97 -5.78 -5.95
N LYS A 76 13.10 -6.46 -5.70
CA LYS A 76 13.31 -7.84 -6.16
C LYS A 76 12.34 -8.78 -5.47
N HIS A 77 12.11 -8.60 -4.17
CA HIS A 77 11.11 -9.36 -3.42
C HIS A 77 9.69 -9.08 -3.93
N LEU A 78 9.36 -7.82 -4.27
CA LEU A 78 8.08 -7.44 -4.85
C LEU A 78 7.82 -8.19 -6.17
N ASN A 79 8.80 -8.20 -7.09
CA ASN A 79 8.65 -8.89 -8.38
C ASN A 79 8.47 -10.40 -8.23
N LEU A 80 9.28 -11.05 -7.38
CA LEU A 80 9.10 -12.48 -7.10
C LEU A 80 7.70 -12.77 -6.55
N THR A 81 7.21 -11.90 -5.67
CA THR A 81 5.88 -12.05 -5.06
C THR A 81 4.76 -11.86 -6.09
N ARG A 82 4.92 -10.99 -7.09
CA ARG A 82 3.96 -10.90 -8.22
C ARG A 82 3.78 -12.25 -8.91
N SER A 83 4.87 -12.94 -9.25
CA SER A 83 4.81 -14.25 -9.92
C SER A 83 4.14 -15.31 -9.04
N LEU A 84 4.39 -15.27 -7.73
CA LEU A 84 3.77 -16.18 -6.76
C LEU A 84 2.26 -15.92 -6.60
N VAL A 85 1.86 -14.67 -6.50
CA VAL A 85 0.46 -14.26 -6.42
C VAL A 85 -0.28 -14.69 -7.68
N ASP A 86 0.28 -14.43 -8.86
CA ASP A 86 -0.29 -14.86 -10.14
C ASP A 86 -0.45 -16.40 -10.22
N LYS A 87 0.56 -17.17 -9.77
CA LYS A 87 0.45 -18.64 -9.62
C LYS A 87 -0.71 -19.01 -8.70
N ARG A 88 -0.84 -18.37 -7.53
CA ARG A 88 -1.92 -18.65 -6.58
C ARG A 88 -3.29 -18.36 -7.18
N VAL A 89 -3.46 -17.17 -7.78
CA VAL A 89 -4.72 -16.72 -8.38
C VAL A 89 -5.19 -17.69 -9.46
N ARG A 90 -4.30 -18.19 -10.33
CA ARG A 90 -4.65 -19.22 -11.33
C ARG A 90 -5.15 -20.53 -10.72
N SER A 91 -4.74 -20.84 -9.49
CA SER A 91 -5.15 -22.05 -8.76
C SER A 91 -6.38 -21.86 -7.88
N MET A 92 -6.88 -20.63 -7.72
CA MET A 92 -8.02 -20.33 -6.85
C MET A 92 -9.30 -20.96 -7.39
N ARG A 93 -10.15 -21.40 -6.46
CA ARG A 93 -11.49 -21.92 -6.71
C ARG A 93 -12.53 -20.91 -6.21
N ALA A 94 -13.77 -21.00 -6.68
CA ALA A 94 -14.87 -20.14 -6.24
C ALA A 94 -15.15 -20.16 -4.72
N LYS A 95 -14.66 -21.18 -3.99
CA LYS A 95 -14.74 -21.21 -2.52
C LYS A 95 -13.71 -20.31 -1.84
N ASP A 96 -12.58 -20.06 -2.50
CA ASP A 96 -11.47 -19.25 -2.00
C ASP A 96 -11.80 -17.75 -2.08
N GLU A 97 -12.77 -17.33 -2.90
CA GLU A 97 -13.25 -15.94 -2.99
C GLU A 97 -13.85 -15.40 -1.68
N LYS A 98 -14.19 -16.28 -0.74
CA LYS A 98 -14.76 -15.91 0.57
C LYS A 98 -13.77 -16.05 1.72
N ASP A 99 -12.51 -16.34 1.42
CA ASP A 99 -11.47 -16.52 2.42
C ASP A 99 -10.95 -15.14 2.91
N GLU A 100 -11.23 -14.83 4.18
CA GLU A 100 -10.83 -13.57 4.81
C GLU A 100 -9.30 -13.45 4.93
N GLU A 101 -8.56 -14.55 5.07
CA GLU A 101 -7.08 -14.55 5.16
C GLU A 101 -6.46 -14.22 3.80
N LEU A 102 -6.93 -14.86 2.73
CA LEU A 102 -6.50 -14.56 1.37
C LEU A 102 -6.83 -13.11 0.96
N SER A 103 -8.04 -12.64 1.31
CA SER A 103 -8.43 -11.24 1.07
C SER A 103 -7.45 -10.28 1.76
N PHE A 104 -7.08 -10.55 3.02
CA PHE A 104 -6.10 -9.75 3.74
C PHE A 104 -4.72 -9.74 3.04
N ILE A 105 -4.21 -10.91 2.65
CA ILE A 105 -2.91 -11.03 1.97
C ILE A 105 -2.92 -10.23 0.65
N PHE A 106 -3.98 -10.35 -0.13
CA PHE A 106 -4.07 -9.67 -1.42
C PHE A 106 -4.27 -8.16 -1.29
N SER A 107 -5.04 -7.68 -0.32
CA SER A 107 -5.16 -6.24 -0.06
C SER A 107 -3.83 -5.66 0.39
N TRP A 108 -3.10 -6.33 1.28
CA TRP A 108 -1.77 -5.88 1.71
C TRP A 108 -0.78 -5.88 0.53
N PHE A 109 -0.73 -6.95 -0.25
CA PHE A 109 0.14 -7.01 -1.41
C PHE A 109 -0.19 -5.93 -2.44
N SER A 110 -1.49 -5.71 -2.73
CA SER A 110 -1.96 -4.64 -3.62
C SER A 110 -1.46 -3.27 -3.19
N TYR A 111 -1.50 -2.96 -1.89
CA TYR A 111 -0.92 -1.72 -1.35
C TYR A 111 0.58 -1.62 -1.63
N LEU A 112 1.35 -2.66 -1.30
CA LEU A 112 2.81 -2.66 -1.51
C LEU A 112 3.15 -2.52 -2.99
N ASP A 113 2.37 -3.18 -3.83
CA ASP A 113 2.57 -3.21 -5.27
C ASP A 113 2.27 -1.86 -5.92
N ALA A 114 1.10 -1.27 -5.65
CA ALA A 114 0.72 0.06 -6.15
C ALA A 114 1.73 1.12 -5.73
N MET A 115 2.08 1.16 -4.44
CA MET A 115 3.08 2.10 -3.92
C MET A 115 4.45 1.87 -4.51
N GLY A 116 4.81 0.61 -4.74
CA GLY A 116 6.09 0.30 -5.32
C GLY A 116 6.18 0.79 -6.75
N GLN A 117 5.17 0.57 -7.56
CA GLN A 117 5.21 1.00 -8.96
C GLN A 117 5.24 2.52 -9.14
N VAL A 118 4.51 3.27 -8.32
CA VAL A 118 4.54 4.75 -8.34
C VAL A 118 5.92 5.27 -7.90
N SER A 119 6.58 4.58 -6.97
CA SER A 119 7.89 4.97 -6.42
C SER A 119 9.08 4.58 -7.31
N LEU A 120 8.92 3.60 -8.21
CA LEU A 120 10.01 2.93 -8.93
C LEU A 120 10.21 3.40 -10.39
N SER A 121 9.93 4.66 -10.67
CA SER A 121 10.36 5.28 -11.93
C SER A 121 11.60 6.16 -11.69
N PRO A 122 12.76 5.87 -12.32
CA PRO A 122 12.96 4.93 -13.45
C PRO A 122 13.19 3.45 -13.04
N PRO A 123 13.03 2.50 -13.97
CA PRO A 123 13.20 1.06 -13.73
C PRO A 123 14.60 0.74 -13.16
N ILE A 124 14.68 -0.26 -12.28
CA ILE A 124 15.96 -0.80 -11.80
C ILE A 124 16.54 -1.72 -12.90
N GLU A 125 17.81 -1.52 -13.27
CA GLU A 125 18.54 -2.41 -14.16
C GLU A 125 18.46 -3.88 -13.66
N ASP A 126 18.36 -4.84 -14.59
CA ASP A 126 18.18 -6.29 -14.33
C ASP A 126 16.84 -6.72 -13.71
N ILE A 127 15.91 -5.80 -13.47
CA ILE A 127 14.54 -6.14 -13.06
C ILE A 127 13.62 -5.91 -14.25
N THR A 128 13.42 -6.94 -15.07
CA THR A 128 12.36 -6.92 -16.08
C THR A 128 11.02 -6.72 -15.37
N PRO A 129 10.22 -5.70 -15.71
CA PRO A 129 8.85 -5.57 -15.20
C PRO A 129 8.06 -6.79 -15.68
N GLN A 130 8.03 -7.84 -14.86
CA GLN A 130 7.28 -9.05 -15.18
C GLN A 130 5.82 -8.69 -15.07
N THR A 131 5.21 -8.45 -16.23
CA THR A 131 3.77 -8.31 -16.47
C THR A 131 3.09 -7.15 -15.74
N GLY A 132 2.28 -6.44 -16.51
CA GLY A 132 1.64 -5.22 -16.08
C GLY A 132 0.78 -5.37 -14.82
N PRO A 133 0.62 -4.28 -14.07
CA PRO A 133 -0.10 -4.24 -12.82
C PRO A 133 -1.59 -4.13 -13.07
N PHE A 134 -2.34 -5.16 -13.45
CA PHE A 134 -3.76 -4.90 -13.79
C PHE A 134 -4.73 -6.01 -13.47
N ASP A 135 -4.33 -7.04 -12.73
CA ASP A 135 -5.24 -8.16 -12.51
C ASP A 135 -5.54 -8.45 -11.05
N LEU A 136 -4.72 -8.08 -10.06
CA LEU A 136 -5.09 -8.45 -8.68
C LEU A 136 -6.27 -7.63 -8.13
N LEU A 137 -6.19 -6.31 -8.17
CA LEU A 137 -7.29 -5.41 -7.76
C LEU A 137 -8.54 -5.55 -8.64
N HIS A 138 -8.39 -5.99 -9.90
CA HIS A 138 -9.51 -6.26 -10.81
C HIS A 138 -10.08 -7.69 -10.68
N ARG A 139 -9.32 -8.66 -10.16
CA ARG A 139 -9.75 -10.06 -9.94
C ARG A 139 -10.25 -10.35 -8.55
N ILE A 140 -9.84 -9.57 -7.54
CA ILE A 140 -10.54 -9.56 -6.26
C ILE A 140 -11.87 -8.89 -6.59
N ALA A 141 -12.95 -9.67 -6.68
CA ALA A 141 -14.27 -9.11 -6.89
C ALA A 141 -14.54 -8.10 -5.78
N VAL A 142 -14.59 -6.81 -6.13
CA VAL A 142 -14.92 -5.75 -5.20
C VAL A 142 -16.38 -5.41 -5.42
N ASP A 143 -17.20 -5.67 -4.40
CA ASP A 143 -18.63 -5.38 -4.45
C ASP A 143 -18.91 -3.87 -4.60
N ASP A 144 -17.97 -3.02 -4.18
CA ASP A 144 -18.10 -1.56 -4.17
C ASP A 144 -16.73 -0.86 -4.27
N GLU A 145 -16.43 -0.23 -5.40
CA GLU A 145 -15.13 0.42 -5.65
C GLU A 145 -14.87 1.63 -4.75
N GLU A 146 -15.91 2.19 -4.13
CA GLU A 146 -15.85 3.33 -3.19
C GLU A 146 -15.71 2.88 -1.72
N GLU A 147 -15.63 1.57 -1.49
CA GLU A 147 -15.30 0.99 -0.19
C GLU A 147 -13.81 1.17 0.11
N VAL A 148 -13.48 1.84 1.21
CA VAL A 148 -12.08 1.92 1.70
C VAL A 148 -11.68 0.55 2.22
N ASP A 149 -10.64 -0.01 1.62
CA ASP A 149 -10.03 -1.23 2.12
C ASP A 149 -9.25 -0.92 3.42
N CYS A 150 -9.56 -1.63 4.50
CA CYS A 150 -8.98 -1.38 5.81
C CYS A 150 -7.49 -1.74 5.93
N VAL A 151 -6.94 -2.50 4.98
CA VAL A 151 -5.52 -2.85 4.91
C VAL A 151 -4.77 -1.83 4.05
N MET A 152 -5.33 -1.44 2.90
CA MET A 152 -4.71 -0.46 2.00
C MET A 152 -4.81 0.98 2.54
N GLY A 153 -5.89 1.30 3.26
CA GLY A 153 -6.18 2.64 3.77
C GLY A 153 -6.73 3.62 2.73
N PHE A 154 -7.14 3.12 1.57
CA PHE A 154 -7.78 3.87 0.48
C PHE A 154 -8.79 3.01 -0.26
N THR A 155 -9.61 3.61 -1.13
CA THR A 155 -10.63 2.89 -1.91
C THR A 155 -10.01 2.06 -3.04
N THR A 156 -10.66 0.96 -3.43
CA THR A 156 -10.23 0.18 -4.60
C THR A 156 -10.09 1.05 -5.85
N CYS A 157 -11.02 2.01 -6.05
CA CYS A 157 -10.93 3.00 -7.12
C CYS A 157 -9.60 3.79 -7.08
N CYS A 158 -9.21 4.30 -5.89
CA CYS A 158 -7.92 4.98 -5.71
C CYS A 158 -6.74 4.08 -6.12
N GLY A 159 -6.77 2.81 -5.70
CA GLY A 159 -5.75 1.81 -6.04
C GLY A 159 -5.61 1.61 -7.55
N GLN A 160 -6.73 1.45 -8.26
CA GLN A 160 -6.76 1.33 -9.73
C GLN A 160 -6.17 2.56 -10.42
N LEU A 161 -6.51 3.77 -9.95
CA LEU A 161 -5.96 5.02 -10.49
C LEU A 161 -4.44 5.15 -10.27
N LEU A 162 -3.93 4.76 -9.09
CA LEU A 162 -2.49 4.76 -8.79
C LEU A 162 -1.72 3.78 -9.67
N VAL A 163 -2.32 2.63 -9.95
CA VAL A 163 -1.79 1.61 -10.86
C VAL A 163 -1.73 2.13 -12.30
N GLU A 164 -2.79 2.78 -12.78
CA GLU A 164 -2.83 3.43 -14.08
C GLU A 164 -1.79 4.54 -14.21
N LEU A 165 -1.67 5.38 -13.18
CA LEU A 165 -0.63 6.39 -13.07
C LEU A 165 0.77 5.79 -13.23
N ALA A 166 1.07 4.71 -12.51
CA ALA A 166 2.37 4.07 -12.61
C ALA A 166 2.65 3.52 -14.02
N SER A 167 1.61 3.05 -14.72
CA SER A 167 1.71 2.65 -16.12
C SER A 167 2.08 3.82 -17.03
N GLN A 168 1.38 4.95 -16.90
CA GLN A 168 1.66 6.14 -17.70
C GLN A 168 3.05 6.72 -17.40
N ILE A 169 3.51 6.73 -16.13
CA ILE A 169 4.86 7.23 -15.80
C ILE A 169 5.95 6.40 -16.51
N ARG A 170 5.78 5.08 -16.64
CA ARG A 170 6.73 4.21 -17.35
C ARG A 170 6.80 4.54 -18.83
N THR A 171 5.68 4.84 -19.49
CA THR A 171 5.66 5.23 -20.91
C THR A 171 6.20 6.65 -21.12
N CYS A 172 6.07 7.55 -20.14
CA CYS A 172 6.60 8.93 -20.19
C CYS A 172 8.11 9.08 -19.93
N SER A 173 8.81 8.01 -19.53
CA SER A 173 10.20 8.09 -19.06
C SER A 173 11.23 8.29 -20.18
N GLY A 174 10.79 8.38 -21.45
CA GLY A 174 11.66 8.60 -22.60
C GLY A 174 12.20 10.04 -22.75
N PRO A 175 13.34 10.22 -23.45
CA PRO A 175 13.98 11.52 -23.65
C PRO A 175 13.13 12.50 -24.48
N GLU A 176 12.25 11.98 -25.35
CA GLU A 176 11.46 12.78 -26.32
C GLU A 176 10.29 13.57 -25.69
N GLY A 177 10.01 13.36 -24.39
CA GLY A 177 8.86 13.99 -23.74
C GLY A 177 7.55 13.23 -23.96
N PRO A 178 6.50 13.52 -23.17
CA PRO A 178 5.18 12.96 -23.42
C PRO A 178 4.63 13.51 -24.74
N ASP A 179 4.11 12.65 -25.61
CA ASP A 179 3.36 13.08 -26.78
C ASP A 179 2.01 13.69 -26.39
N GLY A 180 1.32 14.32 -27.36
CA GLY A 180 0.02 14.96 -27.10
C GLY A 180 -1.04 14.00 -26.56
N ALA A 181 -1.01 12.72 -26.99
CA ALA A 181 -1.93 11.70 -26.51
C ALA A 181 -1.67 11.35 -25.04
N THR A 182 -0.40 11.20 -24.65
CA THR A 182 0.03 10.94 -23.29
C THR A 182 -0.29 12.10 -22.36
N MET A 183 -0.12 13.35 -22.83
CA MET A 183 -0.53 14.53 -22.08
C MET A 183 -2.06 14.54 -21.85
N GLN A 184 -2.85 14.23 -22.87
CA GLN A 184 -4.30 14.18 -22.75
C GLN A 184 -4.75 13.06 -21.79
N ALA A 185 -4.13 11.89 -21.86
CA ALA A 185 -4.39 10.77 -20.94
C ALA A 185 -4.04 11.12 -19.48
N ALA A 186 -2.98 11.92 -19.27
CA ALA A 186 -2.63 12.39 -17.94
C ALA A 186 -3.65 13.40 -17.39
N LEU A 187 -4.16 14.29 -18.22
CA LEU A 187 -5.21 15.24 -17.82
C LEU A 187 -6.53 14.53 -17.51
N ASP A 188 -6.89 13.51 -18.29
CA ASP A 188 -8.04 12.64 -18.02
C ASP A 188 -7.88 11.91 -16.67
N LEU A 189 -6.71 11.31 -16.45
CA LEU A 189 -6.41 10.63 -15.19
C LEU A 189 -6.45 11.58 -13.98
N GLU A 190 -5.94 12.82 -14.12
CA GLU A 190 -6.06 13.84 -13.08
C GLU A 190 -7.53 14.18 -12.79
N SER A 191 -8.37 14.29 -13.82
CA SER A 191 -9.81 14.52 -13.67
C SER A 191 -10.49 13.38 -12.90
N ARG A 192 -10.14 12.12 -13.23
CA ARG A 192 -10.68 10.93 -12.55
C ARG A 192 -10.25 10.83 -11.08
N PHE A 193 -9.01 11.20 -10.75
CA PHE A 193 -8.61 11.36 -9.34
C PHE A 193 -9.49 12.37 -8.60
N LYS A 194 -9.76 13.53 -9.22
CA LYS A 194 -10.60 14.57 -8.62
C LYS A 194 -12.05 14.12 -8.47
N GLU A 195 -12.61 13.48 -9.50
CA GLU A 195 -13.98 12.94 -9.47
C GLU A 195 -14.14 11.90 -8.36
N SER A 196 -13.20 10.95 -8.24
CA SER A 196 -13.20 9.94 -7.18
C SER A 196 -13.25 10.56 -5.78
N MET A 197 -12.50 11.65 -5.54
CA MET A 197 -12.54 12.37 -4.26
C MET A 197 -13.88 13.04 -3.94
N THR A 198 -14.78 13.23 -4.91
CA THR A 198 -16.12 13.79 -4.64
C THR A 198 -17.12 12.77 -4.13
N LYS A 199 -16.80 11.48 -4.25
CA LYS A 199 -17.69 10.38 -3.88
C LYS A 199 -17.59 10.10 -2.37
N PRO A 200 -18.71 9.74 -1.71
CA PRO A 200 -18.69 9.44 -0.30
C PRO A 200 -17.92 8.14 -0.03
N VAL A 201 -16.95 8.22 0.88
CA VAL A 201 -16.21 7.05 1.36
C VAL A 201 -17.13 6.08 2.09
N LYS A 202 -17.07 4.81 1.69
CA LYS A 202 -17.78 3.73 2.36
C LYS A 202 -16.81 2.92 3.22
N VAL A 203 -17.26 2.56 4.41
CA VAL A 203 -16.49 1.71 5.34
C VAL A 203 -16.43 0.29 4.80
N CYS A 204 -15.30 -0.40 4.99
CA CYS A 204 -15.24 -1.81 4.63
C CYS A 204 -16.16 -2.72 5.43
N ARG A 205 -16.54 -3.86 4.86
CA ARG A 205 -17.33 -4.89 5.54
C ARG A 205 -16.72 -5.35 6.88
N HIS A 206 -15.40 -5.38 6.99
CA HIS A 206 -14.72 -5.78 8.24
C HIS A 206 -14.98 -4.78 9.37
N VAL A 207 -14.93 -3.49 9.08
CA VAL A 207 -15.11 -2.42 10.06
C VAL A 207 -16.61 -2.11 10.27
N ARG A 208 -17.48 -2.30 9.27
CA ARG A 208 -18.95 -2.19 9.41
C ARG A 208 -19.55 -3.09 10.49
N LYS A 209 -18.93 -4.24 10.77
CA LYS A 209 -19.33 -5.14 11.87
C LYS A 209 -19.20 -4.45 13.25
N HIS A 210 -18.39 -3.39 13.32
CA HIS A 210 -18.17 -2.58 14.51
C HIS A 210 -18.86 -1.22 14.36
N LYS A 211 -19.25 -0.59 15.48
CA LYS A 211 -19.77 0.79 15.45
C LYS A 211 -18.63 1.73 15.08
N VAL A 212 -18.66 2.27 13.88
CA VAL A 212 -17.72 3.28 13.41
C VAL A 212 -18.26 4.65 13.76
N ASP A 213 -17.51 5.39 14.57
CA ASP A 213 -17.84 6.79 14.87
C ASP A 213 -17.46 7.73 13.71
N MET A 214 -17.98 8.95 13.77
CA MET A 214 -17.76 9.97 12.73
C MET A 214 -16.28 10.36 12.55
N ARG A 215 -15.47 10.22 13.59
CA ARG A 215 -14.06 10.58 13.56
C ARG A 215 -13.25 9.52 12.82
N SER A 216 -13.49 8.24 13.10
CA SER A 216 -12.90 7.12 12.36
C SER A 216 -13.23 7.21 10.86
N LEU A 217 -14.46 7.63 10.51
CA LEU A 217 -14.83 7.93 9.12
C LEU A 217 -14.03 9.10 8.53
N THR A 218 -13.89 10.21 9.28
CA THR A 218 -13.11 11.37 8.85
C THR A 218 -11.63 11.01 8.62
N GLU A 219 -11.08 10.13 9.45
CA GLU A 219 -9.69 9.67 9.34
C GLU A 219 -9.49 8.75 8.13
N MET A 220 -10.43 7.83 7.87
CA MET A 220 -10.43 6.99 6.67
C MET A 220 -10.54 7.82 5.40
N ASP A 221 -11.43 8.81 5.38
CA ASP A 221 -11.60 9.73 4.26
C ASP A 221 -10.34 10.59 4.05
N ALA A 222 -9.77 11.15 5.11
CA ALA A 222 -8.52 11.89 5.03
C ALA A 222 -7.35 11.02 4.52
N ALA A 223 -7.24 9.77 4.98
CA ALA A 223 -6.23 8.84 4.48
C ALA A 223 -6.42 8.58 2.97
N ASN A 224 -7.65 8.27 2.55
CA ASN A 224 -7.99 8.06 1.14
C ASN A 224 -7.68 9.29 0.27
N GLN A 225 -8.06 10.49 0.72
CA GLN A 225 -7.76 11.74 0.03
C GLN A 225 -6.26 12.01 -0.08
N ALA A 226 -5.47 11.70 0.96
CA ALA A 226 -4.02 11.86 0.91
C ALA A 226 -3.39 11.05 -0.24
N PHE A 227 -3.87 9.82 -0.48
CA PHE A 227 -3.41 8.99 -1.60
C PHE A 227 -3.82 9.53 -2.96
N HIS A 228 -5.05 10.05 -3.10
CA HIS A 228 -5.48 10.71 -4.34
C HIS A 228 -4.61 11.93 -4.67
N TRP A 229 -4.40 12.81 -3.69
CA TRP A 229 -3.54 13.98 -3.87
C TRP A 229 -2.08 13.60 -4.16
N ALA A 230 -1.56 12.53 -3.53
CA ALA A 230 -0.26 11.99 -3.87
C ALA A 230 -0.20 11.55 -5.33
N GLY A 231 -1.22 10.85 -5.83
CA GLY A 231 -1.36 10.48 -7.24
C GLY A 231 -1.29 11.71 -8.17
N ILE A 232 -2.07 12.75 -7.88
CA ILE A 232 -2.09 14.00 -8.65
C ILE A 232 -0.71 14.70 -8.63
N VAL A 233 -0.06 14.80 -7.47
CA VAL A 233 1.28 15.41 -7.35
C VAL A 233 2.31 14.61 -8.17
N TYR A 234 2.28 13.28 -8.10
CA TYR A 234 3.17 12.43 -8.89
C TYR A 234 2.91 12.60 -10.39
N LEU A 235 1.65 12.62 -10.83
CA LEU A 235 1.25 12.86 -12.22
C LEU A 235 1.81 14.20 -12.73
N ARG A 236 1.56 15.29 -12.00
CA ARG A 236 2.04 16.64 -12.35
C ARG A 236 3.56 16.70 -12.46
N ARG A 237 4.27 16.07 -11.52
CA ARG A 237 5.74 16.09 -11.48
C ARG A 237 6.39 15.16 -12.50
N ARG A 238 5.84 13.98 -12.73
CA ARG A 238 6.50 12.92 -13.51
C ARG A 238 6.04 12.86 -14.96
N ILE A 239 4.76 13.16 -15.23
CA ILE A 239 4.20 13.15 -16.58
C ILE A 239 4.17 14.57 -17.15
N LEU A 240 3.54 15.51 -16.43
CA LEU A 240 3.43 16.91 -16.90
C LEU A 240 4.73 17.72 -16.68
N ARG A 241 5.75 17.11 -16.06
CA ARG A 241 7.09 17.70 -15.81
C ARG A 241 7.04 19.06 -15.09
N LYS A 242 6.01 19.30 -14.27
CA LYS A 242 5.90 20.52 -13.46
C LYS A 242 7.00 20.56 -12.40
N GLY A 243 7.55 21.76 -12.18
CA GLY A 243 8.58 22.00 -11.18
C GLY A 243 8.06 21.83 -9.76
N SER A 244 8.95 21.63 -8.78
CA SER A 244 8.54 21.51 -7.38
C SER A 244 7.90 22.79 -6.84
N GLY A 245 8.25 23.96 -7.36
CA GLY A 245 7.66 25.25 -6.97
C GLY A 245 6.40 25.65 -7.73
N ASP A 246 5.88 24.80 -8.62
CA ASP A 246 4.63 25.04 -9.34
C ASP A 246 3.44 25.13 -8.37
N GLU A 247 2.56 26.10 -8.56
CA GLU A 247 1.44 26.39 -7.65
C GLU A 247 0.51 25.19 -7.48
N GLU A 248 0.23 24.45 -8.55
CA GLU A 248 -0.63 23.27 -8.48
C GLU A 248 0.06 22.11 -7.78
N VAL A 249 1.38 21.96 -7.95
CA VAL A 249 2.15 20.95 -7.21
C VAL A 249 2.15 21.29 -5.71
N GLN A 250 2.34 22.55 -5.35
CA GLN A 250 2.33 23.00 -3.96
C GLN A 250 0.96 22.90 -3.30
N ASP A 251 -0.12 23.24 -4.01
CA ASP A 251 -1.49 23.01 -3.54
C ASP A 251 -1.71 21.53 -3.22
N GLY A 252 -1.35 20.63 -4.14
CA GLY A 252 -1.47 19.18 -3.89
C GLY A 252 -0.67 18.72 -2.66
N VAL A 253 0.56 19.20 -2.46
CA VAL A 253 1.37 18.89 -1.27
C VAL A 253 0.73 19.42 0.01
N GLN A 254 0.18 20.63 -0.03
CA GLN A 254 -0.52 21.24 1.10
C GLN A 254 -1.77 20.42 1.48
N ARG A 255 -2.55 19.94 0.49
CA ARG A 255 -3.70 19.06 0.73
C ARG A 255 -3.30 17.74 1.36
N ILE A 256 -2.21 17.13 0.91
CA ILE A 256 -1.66 15.91 1.55
C ILE A 256 -1.31 16.18 3.02
N TRP A 257 -0.66 17.32 3.30
CA TRP A 257 -0.31 17.69 4.66
C TRP A 257 -1.53 17.85 5.57
N GLU A 258 -2.57 18.53 5.09
CA GLU A 258 -3.85 18.70 5.79
C GLU A 258 -4.48 17.34 6.13
N CYS A 259 -4.56 16.44 5.15
CA CYS A 259 -5.05 15.08 5.35
C CYS A 259 -4.25 14.34 6.44
N ILE A 260 -2.92 14.42 6.40
CA ILE A 260 -2.04 13.77 7.39
C ILE A 260 -2.25 14.35 8.80
N GLN A 261 -2.63 15.62 8.96
CA GLN A 261 -2.93 16.18 10.29
C GLN A 261 -4.15 15.52 10.94
N HIS A 262 -5.18 15.19 10.15
CA HIS A 262 -6.34 14.47 10.64
C HIS A 262 -5.95 13.07 11.15
N VAL A 263 -5.12 12.34 10.39
CA VAL A 263 -4.63 11.01 10.76
C VAL A 263 -3.69 11.04 11.98
N LYS A 264 -2.81 12.05 12.11
CA LYS A 264 -1.88 12.16 13.25
C LYS A 264 -2.57 12.44 14.58
N ARG A 265 -3.67 13.21 14.57
CA ARG A 265 -4.48 13.47 15.77
C ARG A 265 -5.14 12.19 16.28
N ALA A 266 -5.60 11.31 15.38
CA ALA A 266 -6.02 9.94 15.68
C ALA A 266 -4.99 9.19 16.50
N ARG A 267 -3.79 9.07 15.91
CA ARG A 267 -2.69 8.29 16.46
C ARG A 267 -2.28 8.77 17.85
N LYS A 268 -2.16 10.09 18.06
CA LYS A 268 -1.83 10.65 19.38
C LYS A 268 -2.89 10.33 20.44
N LEU A 269 -4.16 10.33 20.08
CA LEU A 269 -5.25 10.03 21.01
C LEU A 269 -5.36 8.53 21.29
N MET A 270 -5.02 7.67 20.32
CA MET A 270 -4.83 6.23 20.56
C MET A 270 -3.61 5.93 21.44
N GLU A 271 -2.47 6.60 21.19
CA GLU A 271 -1.27 6.50 22.02
C GLU A 271 -1.53 6.95 23.47
N ALA A 272 -2.33 8.01 23.66
CA ALA A 272 -2.75 8.47 24.98
C ALA A 272 -3.74 7.49 25.65
N SER A 273 -4.71 6.96 24.90
CA SER A 273 -5.64 5.93 25.38
C SER A 273 -4.91 4.67 25.87
N TRP A 274 -3.89 4.23 25.14
CA TRP A 274 -3.06 3.09 25.54
C TRP A 274 -2.13 3.39 26.72
N ARG A 275 -1.64 4.63 26.84
CA ARG A 275 -0.82 5.04 27.98
C ARG A 275 -1.63 5.09 29.28
N ASP A 276 -2.85 5.59 29.19
CA ASP A 276 -3.68 5.92 30.34
C ASP A 276 -4.66 4.81 30.71
N ASP A 277 -4.63 3.67 29.99
CA ASP A 277 -5.58 2.54 30.08
C ASP A 277 -7.05 2.99 30.09
N LYS A 278 -7.30 4.07 29.34
CA LYS A 278 -8.61 4.71 29.22
C LYS A 278 -9.16 4.43 27.84
N PRO A 279 -10.46 4.13 27.70
CA PRO A 279 -11.06 4.03 26.38
C PRO A 279 -10.90 5.37 25.63
N TRP A 280 -10.44 5.34 24.38
CA TRP A 280 -10.08 6.55 23.62
C TRP A 280 -11.20 7.61 23.55
N TYR A 281 -12.47 7.19 23.64
CA TYR A 281 -13.63 8.09 23.68
C TYR A 281 -13.76 8.90 24.98
N SER A 282 -13.14 8.47 26.08
CA SER A 282 -13.09 9.22 27.34
C SER A 282 -12.12 10.40 27.30
N LEU A 283 -11.15 10.39 26.37
CA LEU A 283 -10.20 11.49 26.14
C LEU A 283 -10.79 12.62 25.28
N ILE A 284 -12.02 12.43 24.79
CA ILE A 284 -12.74 13.38 23.92
C ILE A 284 -13.64 14.30 24.74
N GLN A 285 -13.99 13.92 25.97
CA GLN A 285 -14.95 14.69 26.79
C GLN A 285 -14.38 16.01 27.32
N ASP A 286 -13.05 16.13 27.44
CA ASP A 286 -12.40 17.33 27.99
C ASP A 286 -11.98 18.36 26.93
N GLU A 287 -12.02 18.04 25.63
CA GLU A 287 -11.59 18.95 24.54
C GLU A 287 -12.73 19.60 23.75
N TYR A 288 -14.01 19.32 24.07
CA TYR A 288 -15.18 19.88 23.38
C TYR A 288 -16.02 20.86 24.23
N LEU A 289 -15.52 21.26 25.40
CA LEU A 289 -16.01 22.41 26.16
C LEU A 289 -14.87 23.41 26.37
N GLY A 290 -14.45 24.04 25.27
CA GLY A 290 -13.48 25.14 25.22
C GLY A 290 -13.53 25.83 23.88
#